data_AF-A0A9E5G068-F1
#
_entry.id   AF-A0A9E5G068-F1
#
_cell.length_a   1.000
_cell.length_b   1.000
_cell.length_c   1.000
_cell.angle_alpha   90.00
_cell.angle_beta   90.00
_cell.angle_gamma   90.00
#
_symmetry.space_group_name_H-M   'P 1'
#
loop_
_entity.id
_entity.type
_entity.pdbx_description
1 polymer ?
#
loop_
_entity_poly.entity_id
_entity_poly.type
_entity_poly.pdbx_seq_one_letter_code
_entity_poly.pdbx_strand_id
1 'polypeptide(L)'
;GQPLHLTLHSDDRRQWTIIREGNKPGVLAEVVRSLPMTPSLRAAKIHGSKDGAIVLDTFEFGDRSPFTGTTPEQTEKLKATIAFAHSQAKDWTEAAIRAYFAGCAADYIATLTPHRLNKHRLLLQSVSGSEGTAVETEPELEGQLTRMTIAFSNARARTMLERCAHVLSRGGINIQRAYLDQVADPPFGSVTILGFVIQTQDGKSVDTSSAAWKQVAHDLTRIKWIDSESIWLANRHEGMTLDEAELILGLCTLSHQHLVHRDRLLFAIERILATAERTITITRQIADLFRARFNPAAPLDDAQFNKRAAALRAEIGTKDDPEGTATILAALLDAVEATFRTNFFLAKRFGLSMRIDPSYLRDDRRPELPYGTFFVIGRGFFGFHNRFKEIARGGLRVVKPSNAAQHSRERERVFDEVYGLSWAQQQKNKDIPEGGAKAAILLEPESDITRCVKSFVDSLLDLITDDPAVRKQVVDRFGSRELIYLGPDENITPDHIEWIVSRARARKYAMPDAFMSSKPGAGINHKVYGVTSEGVNVFLEVALRARGIDPRKQPFTVKITGGPDGDVAGNMIRILNRDYGSNARIVGIA
;
A
#
# COMPACT_ATOMS: atom_id res chain seq x y z
N GLY A 1 45.13 8.87 1.89
CA GLY A 1 44.56 8.23 0.70
C GLY A 1 43.09 8.59 0.62
N GLN A 2 42.52 8.73 -0.58
CA GLN A 2 41.06 8.77 -0.70
C GLN A 2 40.48 7.41 -0.26
N PRO A 3 39.26 7.37 0.32
CA PRO A 3 38.64 6.12 0.73
C PRO A 3 38.54 5.16 -0.46
N LEU A 4 38.86 3.87 -0.28
CA LEU A 4 38.68 2.88 -1.32
C LEU A 4 37.19 2.77 -1.70
N HIS A 5 36.86 3.23 -2.90
CA HIS A 5 35.55 3.08 -3.50
C HIS A 5 35.73 2.67 -4.96
N LEU A 6 35.49 1.39 -5.25
CA LEU A 6 35.67 0.81 -6.58
C LEU A 6 34.38 0.12 -7.01
N THR A 7 33.93 0.40 -8.23
CA THR A 7 32.84 -0.33 -8.87
C THR A 7 33.35 -0.98 -10.15
N LEU A 8 33.23 -2.30 -10.23
CA LEU A 8 33.59 -3.12 -11.38
C LEU A 8 32.32 -3.60 -12.07
N HIS A 9 32.30 -3.56 -13.39
CA HIS A 9 31.20 -4.08 -14.21
C HIS A 9 31.69 -5.23 -15.08
N SER A 10 30.89 -6.27 -15.24
CA SER A 10 31.10 -7.23 -16.33
C SER A 10 30.86 -6.56 -17.69
N ASP A 11 31.44 -7.13 -18.75
CA ASP A 11 31.34 -6.60 -20.11
C ASP A 11 29.88 -6.48 -20.59
N ASP A 12 29.02 -7.43 -20.19
CA ASP A 12 27.59 -7.45 -20.49
C ASP A 12 26.75 -6.58 -19.53
N ARG A 13 27.39 -5.91 -18.57
CA ARG A 13 26.79 -5.11 -17.48
C ARG A 13 25.79 -5.86 -16.61
N ARG A 14 25.75 -7.19 -16.66
CA ARG A 14 24.87 -8.03 -15.83
C ARG A 14 25.45 -8.33 -14.47
N GLN A 15 26.70 -7.99 -14.20
CA GLN A 15 27.33 -8.16 -12.90
C GLN A 15 28.04 -6.88 -12.48
N TRP A 16 27.77 -6.43 -11.26
CA TRP A 16 28.38 -5.25 -10.65
C TRP A 16 29.04 -5.70 -9.35
N THR A 17 30.35 -5.45 -9.19
CA THR A 17 31.08 -5.72 -7.96
C THR A 17 31.56 -4.41 -7.36
N ILE A 18 31.12 -4.11 -6.16
CA ILE A 18 31.42 -2.88 -5.45
C ILE A 18 32.32 -3.21 -4.26
N ILE A 19 33.46 -2.53 -4.17
CA ILE A 19 34.44 -2.67 -3.09
C ILE A 19 34.49 -1.36 -2.32
N ARG A 20 34.28 -1.42 -1.00
CA ARG A 20 34.26 -0.25 -0.10
C ARG A 20 35.00 -0.52 1.21
N GLU A 21 35.49 0.54 1.83
CA GLU A 21 36.00 0.51 3.21
C GLU A 21 34.87 0.45 4.24
N GLY A 22 35.01 -0.45 5.21
CA GLY A 22 34.19 -0.54 6.43
C GLY A 22 32.84 -1.24 6.25
N ASN A 23 32.61 -2.34 6.98
CA ASN A 23 31.27 -2.90 7.14
C ASN A 23 30.54 -2.20 8.30
N LYS A 24 29.74 -1.18 8.01
CA LYS A 24 28.95 -0.44 8.99
C LYS A 24 27.45 -0.48 8.65
N PRO A 25 26.56 -0.33 9.65
CA PRO A 25 25.13 -0.20 9.39
C PRO A 25 24.87 0.89 8.34
N GLY A 26 24.11 0.55 7.29
CA GLY A 26 23.69 1.50 6.25
C GLY A 26 24.47 1.42 4.95
N VAL A 27 25.69 0.89 4.94
CA VAL A 27 26.54 0.78 3.73
C VAL A 27 25.82 0.01 2.62
N LEU A 28 25.21 -1.14 2.94
CA LEU A 28 24.46 -1.93 1.96
C LEU A 28 23.26 -1.16 1.38
N ALA A 29 22.56 -0.38 2.21
CA ALA A 29 21.41 0.38 1.75
C ALA A 29 21.81 1.45 0.72
N GLU A 30 22.91 2.17 0.97
CA GLU A 30 23.48 3.12 0.01
C GLU A 30 23.93 2.45 -1.29
N VAL A 31 24.59 1.30 -1.17
CA VAL A 31 25.05 0.52 -2.33
C VAL A 31 23.84 0.10 -3.17
N VAL A 32 22.83 -0.53 -2.57
CA VAL A 32 21.64 -1.00 -3.29
C VAL A 32 20.86 0.16 -3.92
N ARG A 33 20.81 1.32 -3.25
CA ARG A 33 20.17 2.53 -3.79
C ARG A 33 20.79 2.98 -5.12
N SER A 34 22.11 2.83 -5.27
CA SER A 34 22.85 3.19 -6.49
C SER A 34 22.67 2.21 -7.65
N LEU A 35 22.12 1.01 -7.40
CA LEU A 35 21.92 -0.01 -8.44
C LEU A 35 20.77 0.34 -9.38
N PRO A 36 20.83 -0.08 -10.65
CA PRO A 36 19.73 0.13 -11.59
C PRO A 36 18.45 -0.59 -11.14
N MET A 37 17.30 -0.03 -11.51
CA MET A 37 15.98 -0.65 -11.29
C MET A 37 15.65 -1.72 -12.35
N THR A 38 16.27 -1.62 -13.52
CA THR A 38 16.13 -2.53 -14.65
C THR A 38 17.50 -2.75 -15.30
N PRO A 39 17.89 -4.00 -15.63
CA PRO A 39 17.15 -5.25 -15.46
C PRO A 39 17.00 -5.69 -13.98
N SER A 40 16.12 -6.66 -13.72
CA SER A 40 15.81 -7.12 -12.36
C SER A 40 17.06 -7.65 -11.64
N LEU A 41 17.21 -7.33 -10.35
CA LEU A 41 18.25 -7.90 -9.50
C LEU A 41 17.96 -9.39 -9.27
N ARG A 42 18.83 -10.25 -9.80
CA ARG A 42 18.74 -11.70 -9.67
C ARG A 42 19.52 -12.22 -8.48
N ALA A 43 20.69 -11.69 -8.17
CA ALA A 43 21.42 -12.13 -6.98
C ALA A 43 22.17 -10.95 -6.36
N ALA A 44 22.31 -10.98 -5.04
CA ALA A 44 23.27 -10.16 -4.33
C ALA A 44 24.09 -11.08 -3.46
N LYS A 45 25.40 -10.93 -3.49
CA LYS A 45 26.38 -11.64 -2.67
C LYS A 45 27.20 -10.59 -1.94
N ILE A 46 26.83 -10.38 -0.69
CA ILE A 46 27.41 -9.36 0.19
C ILE A 46 28.43 -10.05 1.08
N HIS A 47 29.66 -9.54 1.14
CA HIS A 47 30.73 -10.13 1.95
C HIS A 47 31.53 -9.05 2.68
N GLY A 48 31.58 -9.13 4.01
CA GLY A 48 32.54 -8.39 4.83
C GLY A 48 33.83 -9.18 5.06
N SER A 49 34.97 -8.48 5.08
CA SER A 49 36.23 -9.05 5.58
C SER A 49 36.11 -9.37 7.07
N LYS A 50 36.92 -10.32 7.57
CA LYS A 50 36.87 -10.76 8.98
C LYS A 50 37.18 -9.65 9.98
N ASP A 51 38.03 -8.70 9.58
CA ASP A 51 38.39 -7.50 10.35
C ASP A 51 37.41 -6.33 10.14
N GLY A 52 36.39 -6.51 9.29
CA GLY A 52 35.39 -5.48 8.97
C GLY A 52 35.93 -4.29 8.17
N ALA A 53 37.18 -4.33 7.73
CA ALA A 53 37.84 -3.23 7.04
C ALA A 53 37.37 -3.05 5.60
N ILE A 54 36.93 -4.13 4.93
CA ILE A 54 36.54 -4.13 3.52
C ILE A 54 35.20 -4.85 3.34
N VAL A 55 34.35 -4.31 2.48
CA VAL A 55 33.14 -4.95 1.97
C VAL A 55 33.29 -5.18 0.48
N LEU A 56 32.92 -6.38 0.02
CA LEU A 56 32.85 -6.78 -1.38
C LEU A 56 31.43 -7.25 -1.68
N ASP A 57 30.72 -6.45 -2.45
CA ASP A 57 29.32 -6.67 -2.79
C ASP A 57 29.17 -6.94 -4.29
N THR A 58 28.75 -8.16 -4.64
CA THR A 58 28.49 -8.55 -6.02
C THR A 58 26.99 -8.63 -6.28
N PHE A 59 26.51 -7.91 -7.28
CA PHE A 59 25.12 -7.89 -7.73
C PHE A 59 25.04 -8.46 -9.14
N GLU A 60 24.14 -9.42 -9.34
CA GLU A 60 23.86 -10.04 -10.64
C GLU A 60 22.45 -9.64 -11.09
N PHE A 61 22.31 -9.21 -12.35
CA PHE A 61 21.08 -8.74 -12.95
C PHE A 61 20.64 -9.61 -14.14
N GLY A 62 19.34 -9.62 -14.40
CA GLY A 62 18.73 -10.32 -15.52
C GLY A 62 17.85 -11.48 -15.07
N ASP A 63 17.46 -12.31 -16.03
CA ASP A 63 16.56 -13.43 -15.78
C ASP A 63 17.28 -14.59 -15.07
N ARG A 64 16.49 -15.34 -14.30
CA ARG A 64 16.94 -16.52 -13.58
C ARG A 64 16.72 -17.76 -14.44
N SER A 65 17.72 -18.63 -14.49
CA SER A 65 17.56 -19.94 -15.12
C SER A 65 16.66 -20.81 -14.24
N PRO A 66 15.51 -21.30 -14.75
CA PRO A 66 14.63 -22.15 -13.97
C PRO A 66 15.32 -23.49 -13.66
N PHE A 67 14.94 -24.12 -12.55
CA PHE A 67 15.35 -25.49 -12.27
C PHE A 67 14.63 -26.45 -13.23
N THR A 68 15.40 -27.19 -14.03
CA THR A 68 14.86 -28.15 -15.02
C THR A 68 14.98 -29.60 -14.56
N GLY A 69 15.88 -29.89 -13.61
CA GLY A 69 16.20 -31.25 -13.18
C GLY A 69 17.00 -32.05 -14.20
N THR A 70 17.57 -31.41 -15.22
CA THR A 70 18.21 -32.10 -16.35
C THR A 70 19.70 -32.29 -16.19
N THR A 71 20.37 -31.51 -15.32
CA THR A 71 21.81 -31.68 -15.07
C THR A 71 22.05 -32.73 -13.97
N PRO A 72 23.22 -33.40 -13.96
CA PRO A 72 23.58 -34.34 -12.90
C PRO A 72 23.50 -33.71 -11.50
N GLU A 73 23.98 -32.47 -11.35
CA GLU A 73 24.00 -31.75 -10.06
C GLU A 73 22.58 -31.47 -9.57
N GLN A 74 21.69 -31.05 -10.47
CA GLN A 74 20.28 -30.81 -10.15
C GLN A 74 19.57 -32.11 -9.76
N THR A 75 19.86 -33.20 -10.48
CA THR A 75 19.30 -34.53 -10.19
C THR A 75 19.73 -35.03 -8.82
N GLU A 76 21.01 -34.93 -8.49
CA GLU A 76 21.53 -35.30 -7.17
C GLU A 76 20.96 -34.43 -6.06
N LYS A 77 20.80 -33.12 -6.30
CA LYS A 77 20.18 -32.21 -5.33
C LYS A 77 18.74 -32.58 -5.02
N LEU A 78 17.97 -32.95 -6.05
CA LEU A 78 16.60 -33.41 -5.91
C LEU A 78 16.54 -34.72 -5.11
N LYS A 79 17.37 -35.72 -5.45
CA LYS A 79 17.45 -36.99 -4.70
C LYS A 79 17.80 -36.77 -3.24
N ALA A 80 18.81 -35.94 -2.95
CA ALA A 80 19.21 -35.61 -1.58
C ALA A 80 18.07 -34.94 -0.79
N THR A 81 17.27 -34.10 -1.46
CA THR A 81 16.13 -33.44 -0.83
C THR A 81 14.97 -34.39 -0.56
N ILE A 82 14.69 -35.34 -1.46
CA ILE A 82 13.71 -36.41 -1.25
C ILE A 82 14.14 -37.31 -0.08
N ALA A 83 15.42 -37.72 -0.03
CA ALA A 83 15.94 -38.52 1.07
C ALA A 83 15.86 -37.79 2.42
N PHE A 84 16.15 -36.48 2.44
CA PHE A 84 15.94 -35.64 3.62
C PHE A 84 14.46 -35.59 4.03
N ALA A 85 13.54 -35.39 3.09
CA ALA A 85 12.11 -35.32 3.40
C ALA A 85 11.58 -36.62 4.01
N HIS A 86 11.97 -37.77 3.48
CA HIS A 86 11.58 -39.08 4.05
C HIS A 86 12.03 -39.27 5.50
N SER A 87 13.17 -38.69 5.89
CA SER A 87 13.72 -38.83 7.24
C SER A 87 13.24 -37.73 8.20
N GLN A 88 13.23 -36.47 7.78
CA GLN A 88 13.07 -35.31 8.67
C GLN A 88 11.90 -34.37 8.33
N ALA A 89 11.26 -34.51 7.17
CA ALA A 89 10.13 -33.66 6.74
C ALA A 89 9.09 -34.50 5.99
N LYS A 90 8.49 -35.46 6.70
CA LYS A 90 7.61 -36.48 6.12
C LYS A 90 6.35 -35.92 5.47
N ASP A 91 5.97 -34.68 5.80
CA ASP A 91 4.88 -33.94 5.18
C ASP A 91 5.23 -33.41 3.77
N TRP A 92 6.52 -33.36 3.41
CA TRP A 92 6.99 -32.86 2.12
C TRP A 92 7.09 -33.99 1.09
N THR A 93 5.99 -34.25 0.39
CA THR A 93 5.90 -35.31 -0.62
C THR A 93 6.83 -35.05 -1.81
N GLU A 94 7.26 -36.11 -2.50
CA GLU A 94 8.10 -35.99 -3.69
C GLU A 94 7.48 -35.08 -4.77
N ALA A 95 6.17 -35.20 -5.00
CA ALA A 95 5.45 -34.33 -5.94
C ALA A 95 5.52 -32.86 -5.52
N ALA A 96 5.37 -32.55 -4.23
CA ALA A 96 5.48 -31.20 -3.71
C ALA A 96 6.93 -30.66 -3.76
N ILE A 97 7.94 -31.51 -3.56
CA ILE A 97 9.35 -31.14 -3.76
C ILE A 97 9.58 -30.74 -5.22
N ARG A 98 9.14 -31.57 -6.17
CA ARG A 98 9.30 -31.29 -7.60
C ARG A 98 8.58 -30.00 -8.01
N ALA A 99 7.37 -29.76 -7.52
CA ALA A 99 6.63 -28.52 -7.76
C ALA A 99 7.36 -27.29 -7.18
N TYR A 100 7.86 -27.37 -5.95
CA TYR A 100 8.64 -26.30 -5.34
C TYR A 100 9.92 -26.01 -6.13
N PHE A 101 10.66 -27.05 -6.54
CA PHE A 101 11.88 -26.92 -7.34
C PHE A 101 11.58 -26.27 -8.69
N ALA A 102 10.52 -26.68 -9.38
CA ALA A 102 10.12 -26.09 -10.66
C ALA A 102 9.77 -24.59 -10.57
N GLY A 103 9.32 -24.12 -9.40
CA GLY A 103 9.07 -22.70 -9.14
C GLY A 103 10.31 -21.90 -8.72
N CYS A 104 11.47 -22.54 -8.55
CA CYS A 104 12.70 -21.93 -8.07
C CYS A 104 13.74 -21.74 -9.19
N ALA A 105 14.67 -20.81 -8.96
CA ALA A 105 15.86 -20.67 -9.77
C ALA A 105 16.86 -21.82 -9.49
N ALA A 106 17.60 -22.24 -10.51
CA ALA A 106 18.55 -23.35 -10.40
C ALA A 106 19.71 -23.05 -9.44
N ASP A 107 20.23 -21.82 -9.46
CA ASP A 107 21.31 -21.33 -8.60
C ASP A 107 20.91 -21.28 -7.11
N TYR A 108 19.67 -20.86 -6.84
CA TYR A 108 19.08 -20.90 -5.50
C TYR A 108 19.06 -22.31 -4.91
N ILE A 109 18.52 -23.27 -5.67
CA ILE A 109 18.44 -24.67 -5.24
C ILE A 109 19.84 -25.25 -5.04
N ALA A 110 20.79 -24.93 -5.93
CA ALA A 110 22.16 -25.43 -5.83
C ALA A 110 22.83 -25.02 -4.50
N THR A 111 22.66 -23.78 -4.07
CA THR A 111 23.35 -23.21 -2.90
C THR A 111 22.79 -23.63 -1.52
N LEU A 112 21.55 -24.12 -1.45
CA LEU A 112 20.88 -24.40 -0.17
C LEU A 112 20.90 -25.88 0.21
N THR A 113 21.18 -26.22 1.47
CA THR A 113 21.02 -27.61 1.97
C THR A 113 19.53 -28.04 1.96
N PRO A 114 19.21 -29.34 1.87
CA PRO A 114 17.83 -29.83 2.01
C PRO A 114 17.08 -29.31 3.24
N HIS A 115 17.75 -29.23 4.39
CA HIS A 115 17.17 -28.67 5.62
C HIS A 115 16.73 -27.21 5.45
N ARG A 116 17.57 -26.37 4.82
CA ARG A 116 17.25 -24.96 4.53
C ARG A 116 16.14 -24.81 3.49
N LEU A 117 16.13 -25.65 2.45
CA LEU A 117 15.04 -25.69 1.48
C LEU A 117 13.70 -26.00 2.17
N ASN A 118 13.71 -26.91 3.16
CA ASN A 118 12.53 -27.20 3.96
C ASN A 118 12.05 -25.99 4.79
N LYS A 119 12.96 -25.24 5.41
CA LYS A 119 12.57 -24.00 6.12
C LYS A 119 12.00 -22.95 5.19
N HIS A 120 12.66 -22.70 4.06
CA HIS A 120 12.21 -21.72 3.09
C HIS A 120 10.82 -22.06 2.52
N ARG A 121 10.50 -23.35 2.28
CA ARG A 121 9.15 -23.72 1.84
C ARG A 121 8.09 -23.47 2.90
N LEU A 122 8.39 -23.68 4.19
CA LEU A 122 7.43 -23.47 5.28
C LEU A 122 7.14 -21.98 5.43
N LEU A 123 8.20 -21.16 5.35
CA LEU A 123 8.08 -19.72 5.36
C LEU A 123 7.29 -19.20 4.14
N LEU A 124 7.54 -19.75 2.95
CA LEU A 124 6.77 -19.45 1.74
C LEU A 124 5.29 -19.81 1.93
N GLN A 125 4.99 -21.02 2.42
CA GLN A 125 3.62 -21.47 2.70
C GLN A 125 2.91 -20.55 3.69
N SER A 126 3.62 -19.94 4.65
CA SER A 126 3.04 -19.01 5.62
C SER A 126 2.57 -17.68 5.00
N VAL A 127 3.10 -17.29 3.83
CA VAL A 127 2.75 -16.04 3.14
C VAL A 127 2.05 -16.27 1.79
N SER A 128 2.01 -17.50 1.28
CA SER A 128 1.35 -17.86 0.01
C SER A 128 -0.12 -17.46 0.00
N GLY A 129 -0.59 -16.92 -1.12
CA GLY A 129 -1.96 -16.40 -1.26
C GLY A 129 -2.32 -15.21 -0.37
N SER A 130 -1.39 -14.75 0.47
CA SER A 130 -1.51 -13.55 1.27
C SER A 130 -0.85 -12.37 0.57
N GLU A 131 -0.87 -11.22 1.22
CA GLU A 131 -0.09 -10.03 0.84
C GLU A 131 0.96 -9.70 1.91
N GLY A 132 1.18 -10.63 2.84
CA GLY A 132 1.95 -10.44 4.06
C GLY A 132 3.46 -10.59 3.88
N THR A 133 4.12 -10.51 5.03
CA THR A 133 5.56 -10.72 5.19
C THR A 133 5.76 -11.58 6.42
N ALA A 134 6.73 -12.51 6.35
CA ALA A 134 7.11 -13.34 7.47
C ALA A 134 8.63 -13.25 7.67
N VAL A 135 9.05 -13.13 8.92
CA VAL A 135 10.45 -13.00 9.33
C VAL A 135 10.77 -14.16 10.27
N GLU A 136 11.79 -14.94 9.94
CA GLU A 136 12.32 -16.01 10.77
C GLU A 136 13.79 -15.79 11.06
N THR A 137 14.24 -16.25 12.22
CA THR A 137 15.64 -16.18 12.65
C THR A 137 16.11 -17.50 13.23
N GLU A 138 17.36 -17.83 12.99
CA GLU A 138 18.04 -18.99 13.56
C GLU A 138 19.50 -18.67 13.90
N PRO A 139 20.10 -19.32 14.90
CA PRO A 139 21.53 -19.20 15.16
C PRO A 139 22.32 -19.81 14.00
N GLU A 140 23.44 -19.19 13.64
CA GLU A 140 24.40 -19.84 12.75
C GLU A 140 25.30 -20.83 13.52
N LEU A 141 25.69 -21.91 12.85
CA LEU A 141 26.53 -22.96 13.45
C LEU A 141 27.96 -22.46 13.72
N GLU A 142 28.42 -21.45 12.98
CA GLU A 142 29.76 -20.88 13.10
C GLU A 142 29.71 -19.43 13.60
N GLY A 143 30.23 -19.21 14.81
CA GLY A 143 30.46 -17.88 15.39
C GLY A 143 29.24 -17.24 16.06
N GLN A 144 29.38 -15.97 16.44
CA GLN A 144 28.32 -15.18 17.08
C GLN A 144 27.41 -14.51 16.02
N LEU A 145 26.91 -15.31 15.08
CA LEU A 145 26.10 -14.85 13.95
C LEU A 145 24.66 -15.37 14.05
N THR A 146 23.73 -14.57 13.54
CA THR A 146 22.32 -14.95 13.41
C THR A 146 21.96 -14.96 11.94
N ARG A 147 21.28 -16.00 11.46
CA ARG A 147 20.65 -16.00 10.14
C ARG A 147 19.22 -15.53 10.27
N MET A 148 18.81 -14.63 9.38
CA MET A 148 17.45 -14.15 9.25
C MET A 148 16.95 -14.43 7.84
N THR A 149 15.76 -14.98 7.70
CA THR A 149 15.10 -15.17 6.40
C THR A 149 13.78 -14.43 6.42
N ILE A 150 13.52 -13.66 5.36
CA ILE A 150 12.28 -12.90 5.20
C ILE A 150 11.59 -13.34 3.90
N ALA A 151 10.31 -13.68 3.98
CA ALA A 151 9.48 -13.94 2.81
C ALA A 151 8.48 -12.81 2.61
N PHE A 152 8.45 -12.26 1.39
CA PHE A 152 7.53 -11.23 0.95
C PHE A 152 6.65 -11.77 -0.17
N SER A 153 5.33 -11.84 0.04
CA SER A 153 4.41 -12.10 -1.07
C SER A 153 4.40 -10.90 -2.03
N ASN A 154 4.45 -11.14 -3.34
CA ASN A 154 4.25 -10.16 -4.41
C ASN A 154 5.07 -8.87 -4.25
N ALA A 155 6.34 -9.00 -3.91
CA ALA A 155 7.26 -7.87 -3.76
C ALA A 155 8.47 -8.02 -4.69
N ARG A 156 9.09 -6.88 -5.06
CA ARG A 156 10.31 -6.87 -5.87
C ARG A 156 11.55 -7.03 -4.97
N ALA A 157 12.40 -8.00 -5.30
CA ALA A 157 13.58 -8.34 -4.49
C ALA A 157 14.54 -7.16 -4.26
N ARG A 158 14.94 -6.43 -5.31
CA ARG A 158 15.81 -5.24 -5.20
C ARG A 158 15.24 -4.23 -4.20
N THR A 159 13.97 -3.90 -4.34
CA THR A 159 13.31 -2.91 -3.48
C THR A 159 13.20 -3.39 -2.03
N MET A 160 12.93 -4.67 -1.81
CA MET A 160 12.85 -5.21 -0.44
C MET A 160 14.24 -5.30 0.20
N LEU A 161 15.29 -5.63 -0.57
CA LEU A 161 16.66 -5.68 -0.09
C LEU A 161 17.12 -4.34 0.48
N GLU A 162 16.95 -3.26 -0.30
CA GLU A 162 17.26 -1.89 0.13
C GLU A 162 16.53 -1.53 1.42
N ARG A 163 15.22 -1.80 1.47
CA ARG A 163 14.38 -1.38 2.58
C ARG A 163 14.63 -2.19 3.84
N CYS A 164 14.92 -3.49 3.72
CA CYS A 164 15.37 -4.31 4.84
C CYS A 164 16.72 -3.84 5.37
N ALA A 165 17.66 -3.50 4.47
CA ALA A 165 18.96 -2.96 4.87
C ALA A 165 18.82 -1.66 5.66
N HIS A 166 17.88 -0.77 5.29
CA HIS A 166 17.57 0.42 6.09
C HIS A 166 17.05 0.09 7.49
N VAL A 167 16.09 -0.84 7.62
CA VAL A 167 15.53 -1.22 8.93
C VAL A 167 16.60 -1.85 9.82
N LEU A 168 17.38 -2.79 9.29
CA LEU A 168 18.49 -3.42 10.02
C LEU A 168 19.54 -2.39 10.45
N SER A 169 19.85 -1.42 9.58
CA SER A 169 20.78 -0.36 9.90
C SER A 169 20.34 0.47 11.10
N ARG A 170 19.06 0.84 11.16
CA ARG A 170 18.50 1.58 12.32
C ARG A 170 18.53 0.77 13.60
N GLY A 171 18.33 -0.54 13.49
CA GLY A 171 18.41 -1.47 14.62
C GLY A 171 19.85 -1.69 15.12
N GLY A 172 20.85 -1.04 14.52
CA GLY A 172 22.26 -1.27 14.85
C GLY A 172 22.72 -2.67 14.49
N ILE A 173 22.17 -3.24 13.42
CA ILE A 173 22.47 -4.60 12.98
C ILE A 173 23.33 -4.55 11.73
N ASN A 174 24.50 -5.19 11.82
CA ASN A 174 25.43 -5.37 10.72
C ASN A 174 25.00 -6.54 9.85
N ILE A 175 25.12 -6.36 8.53
CA ILE A 175 24.85 -7.41 7.54
C ILE A 175 26.20 -7.96 7.09
N GLN A 176 26.47 -9.22 7.41
CA GLN A 176 27.69 -9.91 7.00
C GLN A 176 27.53 -10.56 5.63
N ARG A 177 26.34 -11.11 5.37
CA ARG A 177 25.96 -11.72 4.10
C ARG A 177 24.50 -11.44 3.81
N ALA A 178 24.15 -11.28 2.54
CA ALA A 178 22.77 -11.25 2.07
C ALA A 178 22.63 -12.12 0.83
N TYR A 179 21.45 -12.71 0.66
CA TYR A 179 21.04 -13.57 -0.43
C TYR A 179 19.61 -13.19 -0.79
N LEU A 180 19.25 -13.26 -2.07
CA LEU A 180 17.89 -12.95 -2.51
C LEU A 180 17.38 -13.96 -3.52
N ASP A 181 16.12 -14.33 -3.35
CA ASP A 181 15.38 -15.23 -4.21
C ASP A 181 13.99 -14.76 -4.57
N GLN A 182 13.43 -15.33 -5.62
CA GLN A 182 12.03 -15.19 -6.01
C GLN A 182 11.52 -16.55 -6.47
N VAL A 183 10.54 -17.06 -5.73
CA VAL A 183 9.91 -18.36 -5.97
C VAL A 183 8.52 -18.13 -6.54
N ALA A 184 8.13 -18.87 -7.58
CA ALA A 184 6.79 -18.82 -8.14
C ALA A 184 5.75 -19.35 -7.13
N ASP A 185 4.62 -18.65 -7.01
CA ASP A 185 3.51 -18.99 -6.12
C ASP A 185 2.17 -18.97 -6.88
N PRO A 186 1.97 -19.84 -7.89
CA PRO A 186 0.74 -19.84 -8.67
C PRO A 186 -0.46 -20.33 -7.83
N PRO A 187 -1.67 -19.75 -8.02
CA PRO A 187 -2.02 -18.64 -8.92
C PRO A 187 -1.80 -17.24 -8.30
N PHE A 188 -1.19 -17.16 -7.12
CA PHE A 188 -1.10 -15.96 -6.30
C PHE A 188 0.06 -15.00 -6.65
N GLY A 189 0.94 -15.39 -7.56
CA GLY A 189 2.03 -14.57 -8.08
C GLY A 189 3.40 -15.16 -7.72
N SER A 190 4.16 -14.46 -6.88
CA SER A 190 5.50 -14.90 -6.48
C SER A 190 5.86 -14.46 -5.08
N VAL A 191 6.78 -15.18 -4.45
CA VAL A 191 7.29 -14.87 -3.11
C VAL A 191 8.77 -14.55 -3.22
N THR A 192 9.13 -13.33 -2.83
CA THR A 192 10.54 -12.92 -2.69
C THR A 192 11.08 -13.44 -1.36
N ILE A 193 12.20 -14.14 -1.38
CA ILE A 193 12.91 -14.60 -0.18
C ILE A 193 14.20 -13.79 -0.03
N LEU A 194 14.41 -13.15 1.12
CA LEU A 194 15.68 -12.51 1.44
C LEU A 194 16.31 -13.21 2.64
N GLY A 195 17.53 -13.73 2.47
CA GLY A 195 18.32 -14.29 3.55
C GLY A 195 19.42 -13.33 3.95
N PHE A 196 19.58 -13.06 5.24
CA PHE A 196 20.65 -12.24 5.80
C PHE A 196 21.41 -13.05 6.85
N VAL A 197 22.72 -12.90 6.89
CA VAL A 197 23.55 -13.30 8.03
C VAL A 197 23.93 -12.01 8.73
N ILE A 198 23.46 -11.86 9.96
CA ILE A 198 23.47 -10.61 10.72
C ILE A 198 24.16 -10.76 12.06
N GLN A 199 24.60 -9.63 12.59
CA GLN A 199 25.30 -9.52 13.86
C GLN A 199 25.02 -8.14 14.48
N THR A 200 25.07 -8.04 15.80
CA THR A 200 25.05 -6.74 16.49
C THR A 200 26.31 -5.92 16.19
N GLN A 201 26.26 -4.60 16.41
CA GLN A 201 27.42 -3.72 16.24
C GLN A 201 28.64 -4.16 17.06
N ASP A 202 28.42 -4.67 18.26
CA ASP A 202 29.43 -5.18 19.18
C ASP A 202 29.86 -6.63 18.89
N GLY A 203 29.51 -7.17 17.72
CA GLY A 203 30.04 -8.45 17.25
C GLY A 203 29.38 -9.67 17.88
N LYS A 204 28.21 -9.52 18.50
CA LYS A 204 27.44 -10.62 19.12
C LYS A 204 26.27 -11.08 18.27
N SER A 205 25.78 -12.28 18.55
CA SER A 205 24.53 -12.79 18.00
C SER A 205 23.36 -11.88 18.41
N VAL A 206 22.35 -11.78 17.55
CA VAL A 206 21.17 -10.99 17.81
C VAL A 206 20.29 -11.71 18.85
N ASP A 207 20.02 -11.05 19.98
CA ASP A 207 19.05 -11.53 20.96
C ASP A 207 17.62 -11.28 20.45
N THR A 208 16.99 -12.34 19.97
CA THR A 208 15.65 -12.30 19.37
C THR A 208 14.53 -12.09 20.40
N SER A 209 14.84 -12.19 21.69
CA SER A 209 13.89 -11.95 22.78
C SER A 209 13.84 -10.47 23.22
N SER A 210 14.88 -9.71 22.88
CA SER A 210 15.05 -8.30 23.25
C SER A 210 13.95 -7.40 22.69
N ALA A 211 13.66 -6.31 23.41
CA ALA A 211 12.69 -5.30 22.96
C ALA A 211 13.14 -4.61 21.66
N ALA A 212 14.45 -4.35 21.53
CA ALA A 212 15.03 -3.76 20.32
C ALA A 212 14.80 -4.66 19.09
N TRP A 213 15.05 -5.97 19.20
CA TRP A 213 14.78 -6.89 18.10
C TRP A 213 13.29 -7.00 17.78
N LYS A 214 12.42 -7.04 18.79
CA LYS A 214 10.97 -7.09 18.57
C LYS A 214 10.48 -5.90 17.74
N GLN A 215 11.03 -4.70 17.98
CA GLN A 215 10.73 -3.53 17.15
C GLN A 215 11.27 -3.69 15.72
N VAL A 216 12.52 -4.14 15.54
CA VAL A 216 13.10 -4.40 14.21
C VAL A 216 12.28 -5.44 13.43
N ALA A 217 11.88 -6.54 14.06
CA ALA A 217 11.08 -7.59 13.45
C ALA A 217 9.67 -7.10 13.07
N HIS A 218 9.06 -6.25 13.90
CA HIS A 218 7.80 -5.56 13.58
C HIS A 218 7.96 -4.67 12.34
N ASP A 219 9.00 -3.83 12.32
CA ASP A 219 9.30 -2.92 11.20
C ASP A 219 9.55 -3.71 9.91
N LEU A 220 10.33 -4.79 9.96
CA LEU A 220 10.59 -5.69 8.83
C LEU A 220 9.32 -6.36 8.31
N THR A 221 8.39 -6.74 9.19
CA THR A 221 7.11 -7.34 8.80
C THR A 221 6.22 -6.36 8.02
N ARG A 222 6.37 -5.05 8.28
CA ARG A 222 5.58 -4.00 7.62
C ARG A 222 6.32 -3.28 6.51
N ILE A 223 7.63 -3.46 6.35
CA ILE A 223 8.47 -2.63 5.47
C ILE A 223 8.05 -2.64 3.99
N LYS A 224 7.34 -3.69 3.54
CA LYS A 224 6.70 -3.73 2.20
C LYS A 224 5.73 -2.56 1.99
N TRP A 225 5.04 -2.14 3.04
CA TRP A 225 3.87 -1.26 3.04
C TRP A 225 4.11 0.17 3.52
N ILE A 226 5.23 0.40 4.21
CA ILE A 226 5.58 1.71 4.77
C ILE A 226 5.97 2.66 3.62
N ASP A 227 5.63 3.95 3.70
CA ASP A 227 6.09 4.89 2.69
C ASP A 227 7.59 5.21 2.81
N SER A 228 8.25 5.56 1.70
CA SER A 228 9.66 5.95 1.74
C SER A 228 9.88 7.21 2.59
N GLU A 229 8.97 8.18 2.54
CA GLU A 229 9.08 9.40 3.34
C GLU A 229 8.99 9.12 4.84
N SER A 230 8.18 8.14 5.26
CA SER A 230 8.14 7.69 6.66
C SER A 230 9.48 7.10 7.10
N ILE A 231 10.14 6.32 6.24
CA ILE A 231 11.47 5.77 6.52
C ILE A 231 12.50 6.91 6.65
N TRP A 232 12.50 7.86 5.72
CA TRP A 232 13.45 8.97 5.72
C TRP A 232 13.25 9.92 6.90
N LEU A 233 12.00 10.26 7.22
CA LEU A 233 11.69 11.07 8.40
C LEU A 233 12.19 10.38 9.66
N ALA A 234 11.83 9.11 9.87
CA ALA A 234 12.26 8.39 11.04
C ALA A 234 13.80 8.21 11.09
N ASN A 235 14.51 8.16 9.96
CA ASN A 235 15.97 8.02 9.92
C ASN A 235 16.69 9.32 10.33
N ARG A 236 16.06 10.48 10.11
CA ARG A 236 16.62 11.79 10.45
C ARG A 236 16.43 12.15 11.94
N HIS A 237 15.56 11.44 12.65
CA HIS A 237 15.20 11.73 14.05
C HIS A 237 15.42 10.51 14.94
N GLU A 238 16.42 10.59 15.82
CA GLU A 238 16.73 9.52 16.77
C GLU A 238 15.54 9.25 17.73
N GLY A 239 15.31 7.97 18.02
CA GLY A 239 14.22 7.53 18.90
C GLY A 239 12.81 7.65 18.28
N MET A 240 12.67 8.06 17.02
CA MET A 240 11.41 8.00 16.29
C MET A 240 11.20 6.59 15.73
N THR A 241 10.00 6.02 15.90
CA THR A 241 9.64 4.74 15.26
C THR A 241 9.10 4.94 13.85
N LEU A 242 9.10 3.89 13.02
CA LEU A 242 8.48 3.97 11.70
C LEU A 242 6.97 4.24 11.79
N ASP A 243 6.30 3.70 12.82
CA ASP A 243 4.89 3.94 13.08
C ASP A 243 4.60 5.40 13.39
N GLU A 244 5.44 6.03 14.24
CA GLU A 244 5.34 7.45 14.58
C GLU A 244 5.52 8.33 13.34
N ALA A 245 6.53 8.07 12.51
CA ALA A 245 6.74 8.83 11.29
C ALA A 245 5.61 8.68 10.27
N GLU A 246 5.05 7.46 10.13
CA GLU A 246 3.90 7.22 9.26
C GLU A 246 2.65 7.97 9.75
N LEU A 247 2.45 8.07 11.06
CA LEU A 247 1.39 8.87 11.65
C LEU A 247 1.58 10.37 11.35
N ILE A 248 2.79 10.90 11.55
CA ILE A 248 3.11 12.31 11.25
C ILE A 248 2.86 12.61 9.76
N LEU A 249 3.33 11.74 8.85
CA LEU A 249 3.09 11.87 7.42
C LEU A 249 1.59 11.84 7.08
N GLY A 250 0.84 10.96 7.73
CA GLY A 250 -0.61 10.87 7.58
C GLY A 250 -1.34 12.14 8.03
N LEU A 251 -1.00 12.66 9.22
CA LEU A 251 -1.57 13.90 9.74
C LEU A 251 -1.23 15.10 8.83
N CYS A 252 0.00 15.19 8.34
CA CYS A 252 0.41 16.23 7.40
C CYS A 252 -0.37 16.15 6.08
N THR A 253 -0.54 14.94 5.53
CA THR A 253 -1.28 14.73 4.28
C THR A 253 -2.77 15.02 4.43
N LEU A 254 -3.36 14.66 5.57
CA LEU A 254 -4.75 14.98 5.88
C LEU A 254 -4.94 16.49 6.08
N SER A 255 -4.04 17.14 6.82
CA SER A 255 -4.07 18.59 7.06
C SER A 255 -3.86 19.42 5.80
N HIS A 256 -3.09 18.90 4.84
CA HIS A 256 -3.01 19.50 3.51
C HIS A 256 -4.39 19.64 2.86
N GLN A 257 -5.25 18.62 2.92
CA GLN A 257 -6.60 18.68 2.32
C GLN A 257 -7.55 19.66 3.04
N HIS A 258 -7.24 20.00 4.29
CA HIS A 258 -7.94 21.03 5.05
C HIS A 258 -7.45 22.44 4.70
N LEU A 259 -6.13 22.62 4.55
CA LEU A 259 -5.49 23.93 4.44
C LEU A 259 -5.27 24.43 3.00
N VAL A 260 -5.12 23.53 2.01
CA VAL A 260 -4.66 23.87 0.65
C VAL A 260 -5.51 24.94 -0.04
N HIS A 261 -6.77 25.10 0.34
CA HIS A 261 -7.67 26.08 -0.26
C HIS A 261 -7.73 27.42 0.47
N ARG A 262 -7.16 27.52 1.68
CA ARG A 262 -6.96 28.80 2.37
C ARG A 262 -5.89 29.61 1.66
N ASP A 263 -4.76 28.98 1.36
CA ASP A 263 -3.69 29.52 0.53
C ASP A 263 -2.82 28.37 -0.01
N ARG A 264 -2.83 28.18 -1.34
CA ARG A 264 -2.14 27.05 -2.00
C ARG A 264 -0.62 27.14 -1.88
N LEU A 265 -0.06 28.34 -1.85
CA LEU A 265 1.38 28.55 -1.78
C LEU A 265 1.88 28.48 -0.34
N LEU A 266 1.08 28.98 0.61
CA LEU A 266 1.40 28.92 2.02
C LEU A 266 1.35 27.48 2.56
N PHE A 267 0.35 26.71 2.11
CA PHE A 267 0.06 25.36 2.63
C PHE A 267 0.33 24.26 1.60
N ALA A 268 1.30 24.46 0.70
CA ALA A 268 1.85 23.38 -0.10
C ALA A 268 2.35 22.23 0.79
N ILE A 269 2.20 20.98 0.36
CA ILE A 269 2.53 19.81 1.18
C ILE A 269 3.99 19.82 1.66
N GLU A 270 4.93 20.26 0.81
CA GLU A 270 6.35 20.34 1.15
C GLU A 270 6.59 21.29 2.33
N ARG A 271 5.82 22.40 2.39
CA ARG A 271 5.90 23.35 3.50
C ARG A 271 5.29 22.80 4.78
N ILE A 272 4.18 22.06 4.67
CA ILE A 272 3.56 21.39 5.83
C ILE A 272 4.54 20.38 6.43
N LEU A 273 5.13 19.52 5.59
CA LEU A 273 6.12 18.53 6.00
C LEU A 273 7.36 19.18 6.61
N ALA A 274 7.94 20.19 5.94
CA ALA A 274 9.10 20.91 6.44
C ALA A 274 8.83 21.63 7.77
N THR A 275 7.62 22.19 7.93
CA THR A 275 7.20 22.83 9.19
C THR A 275 7.07 21.80 10.30
N ALA A 276 6.34 20.70 10.06
CA ALA A 276 6.17 19.63 11.02
C ALA A 276 7.50 19.03 11.48
N GLU A 277 8.48 18.94 10.57
CA GLU A 277 9.84 18.50 10.87
C GLU A 277 10.67 19.56 11.61
N ARG A 278 10.58 20.84 11.23
CA ARG A 278 11.25 21.95 11.93
C ARG A 278 10.76 22.10 13.38
N THR A 279 9.48 21.79 13.62
CA THR A 279 8.84 21.82 14.94
C THR A 279 8.65 20.42 15.52
N ILE A 280 9.59 19.50 15.25
CA ILE A 280 9.42 18.06 15.53
C ILE A 280 8.99 17.77 16.97
N THR A 281 9.45 18.54 17.96
CA THR A 281 9.07 18.34 19.36
C THR A 281 7.56 18.44 19.58
N ILE A 282 6.90 19.49 19.08
CA ILE A 282 5.45 19.68 19.21
C ILE A 282 4.72 18.67 18.33
N THR A 283 5.21 18.44 17.11
CA THR A 283 4.64 17.46 16.18
C THR A 283 4.58 16.05 16.80
N ARG A 284 5.64 15.64 17.51
CA ARG A 284 5.69 14.36 18.24
C ARG A 284 4.71 14.34 19.41
N GLN A 285 4.55 15.45 20.15
CA GLN A 285 3.54 15.52 21.22
C GLN A 285 2.10 15.38 20.69
N ILE A 286 1.81 15.94 19.50
CA ILE A 286 0.53 15.75 18.81
C ILE A 286 0.35 14.27 18.43
N ALA A 287 1.38 13.65 17.84
CA ALA A 287 1.37 12.22 17.51
C ALA A 287 1.19 11.33 18.76
N ASP A 288 1.82 11.69 19.88
CA ASP A 288 1.69 10.98 21.16
C ASP A 288 0.31 11.15 21.79
N LEU A 289 -0.36 12.29 21.58
CA LEU A 289 -1.75 12.48 21.98
C LEU A 289 -2.67 11.52 21.20
N PHE A 290 -2.47 11.41 19.88
CA PHE A 290 -3.18 10.44 19.04
C PHE A 290 -2.95 9.00 19.51
N ARG A 291 -1.68 8.62 19.72
CA ARG A 291 -1.32 7.27 20.21
C ARG A 291 -1.98 6.98 21.56
N ALA A 292 -1.92 7.91 22.50
CA ALA A 292 -2.58 7.73 23.80
C ALA A 292 -4.11 7.59 23.66
N ARG A 293 -4.73 8.39 22.79
CA ARG A 293 -6.19 8.38 22.56
C ARG A 293 -6.73 7.05 22.05
N PHE A 294 -5.96 6.41 21.17
CA PHE A 294 -6.37 5.18 20.48
C PHE A 294 -5.66 3.91 20.97
N ASN A 295 -4.89 3.98 22.06
CA ASN A 295 -4.20 2.80 22.62
C ASN A 295 -5.23 1.75 23.07
N PRO A 296 -5.29 0.55 22.46
CA PRO A 296 -6.29 -0.46 22.80
C PRO A 296 -6.10 -1.06 24.21
N ALA A 297 -4.91 -0.97 24.79
CA ALA A 297 -4.65 -1.47 26.14
C ALA A 297 -5.10 -0.48 27.23
N ALA A 298 -5.02 0.82 26.96
CA ALA A 298 -5.34 1.89 27.90
C ALA A 298 -5.70 3.17 27.12
N PRO A 299 -6.91 3.26 26.56
CA PRO A 299 -7.29 4.40 25.74
C PRO A 299 -7.52 5.64 26.61
N LEU A 300 -6.91 6.76 26.25
CA LEU A 300 -7.04 8.03 26.99
C LEU A 300 -8.52 8.46 27.05
N ASP A 301 -9.01 8.79 28.24
CA ASP A 301 -10.39 9.27 28.43
C ASP A 301 -10.59 10.68 27.86
N ASP A 302 -11.85 11.10 27.71
CA ASP A 302 -12.22 12.37 27.08
C ASP A 302 -11.72 13.59 27.87
N ALA A 303 -11.77 13.54 29.20
CA ALA A 303 -11.35 14.66 30.04
C ALA A 303 -9.84 14.88 29.97
N GLN A 304 -9.06 13.81 30.06
CA GLN A 304 -7.60 13.83 29.93
C GLN A 304 -7.17 14.21 28.52
N PHE A 305 -7.85 13.69 27.50
CA PHE A 305 -7.62 14.05 26.11
C PHE A 305 -7.82 15.55 25.88
N ASN A 306 -8.98 16.08 26.28
CA ASN A 306 -9.31 17.50 26.13
C ASN A 306 -8.33 18.40 26.89
N LYS A 307 -7.91 18.00 28.10
CA LYS A 307 -6.90 18.75 28.88
C LYS A 307 -5.56 18.80 28.15
N ARG A 308 -5.07 17.68 27.61
CA ARG A 308 -3.80 17.63 26.87
C ARG A 308 -3.89 18.36 25.54
N ALA A 309 -5.00 18.25 24.82
CA ALA A 309 -5.25 19.00 23.58
C ALA A 309 -5.26 20.52 23.84
N ALA A 310 -5.94 20.97 24.89
CA ALA A 310 -5.96 22.39 25.29
C ALA A 310 -4.56 22.92 25.65
N ALA A 311 -3.74 22.12 26.34
CA ALA A 311 -2.36 22.48 26.65
C ALA A 311 -1.50 22.62 25.38
N LEU A 312 -1.61 21.67 24.44
CA LEU A 312 -0.93 21.76 23.14
C LEU A 312 -1.40 22.97 22.34
N ARG A 313 -2.71 23.25 22.32
CA ARG A 313 -3.27 24.42 21.64
C ARG A 313 -2.74 25.73 22.23
N ALA A 314 -2.60 25.82 23.56
CA ALA A 314 -1.98 26.97 24.22
C ALA A 314 -0.50 27.11 23.84
N GLU A 315 0.28 26.02 23.84
CA GLU A 315 1.68 26.03 23.42
C GLU A 315 1.85 26.48 21.96
N ILE A 316 1.02 25.96 21.05
CA ILE A 316 1.00 26.35 19.64
C ILE A 316 0.70 27.86 19.49
N GLY A 317 -0.25 28.39 20.28
CA GLY A 317 -0.62 29.81 20.26
C GLY A 317 0.50 30.77 20.70
N THR A 318 1.58 30.28 21.32
CA THR A 318 2.75 31.11 21.68
C THR A 318 3.74 31.31 20.53
N LYS A 319 3.55 30.63 19.39
CA LYS A 319 4.44 30.70 18.23
C LYS A 319 4.07 31.90 17.35
N ASP A 320 5.07 32.66 16.93
CA ASP A 320 4.92 33.63 15.85
C ASP A 320 4.46 32.90 14.57
N ASP A 321 3.47 33.47 13.85
CA ASP A 321 2.85 32.83 12.68
C ASP A 321 3.10 33.50 11.30
N PRO A 322 4.26 34.14 11.01
CA PRO A 322 4.48 34.77 9.70
C PRO A 322 4.53 33.76 8.55
N GLU A 323 4.78 32.48 8.84
CA GLU A 323 4.87 31.40 7.85
C GLU A 323 3.73 30.37 7.94
N GLY A 324 2.68 30.61 8.74
CA GLY A 324 1.59 29.64 8.95
C GLY A 324 1.98 28.43 9.82
N THR A 325 3.06 28.52 10.60
CA THR A 325 3.52 27.45 11.50
C THR A 325 2.47 27.11 12.56
N ALA A 326 1.89 28.10 13.25
CA ALA A 326 0.86 27.86 14.26
C ALA A 326 -0.41 27.28 13.61
N THR A 327 -0.76 27.79 12.42
CA THR A 327 -1.89 27.28 11.63
C THR A 327 -1.71 25.81 11.22
N ILE A 328 -0.50 25.42 10.77
CA ILE A 328 -0.18 24.04 10.41
C ILE A 328 -0.27 23.11 11.64
N LEU A 329 0.36 23.50 12.75
CA LEU A 329 0.33 22.71 13.98
C LEU A 329 -1.09 22.57 14.56
N ALA A 330 -1.90 23.63 14.50
CA ALA A 330 -3.30 23.58 14.89
C ALA A 330 -4.09 22.59 14.01
N ALA A 331 -3.91 22.62 12.68
CA ALA A 331 -4.57 21.68 11.79
C ALA A 331 -4.17 20.21 12.07
N LEU A 332 -2.89 19.94 12.39
CA LEU A 332 -2.45 18.60 12.81
C LEU A 332 -3.16 18.14 14.09
N LEU A 333 -3.30 19.03 15.08
CA LEU A 333 -4.02 18.75 16.33
C LEU A 333 -5.52 18.54 16.08
N ASP A 334 -6.14 19.39 15.28
CA ASP A 334 -7.56 19.31 14.91
C ASP A 334 -7.85 17.99 14.16
N ALA A 335 -6.91 17.51 13.33
CA ALA A 335 -7.01 16.18 12.68
C ALA A 335 -6.99 15.03 13.70
N VAL A 336 -6.22 15.15 14.78
CA VAL A 336 -6.21 14.16 15.88
C VAL A 336 -7.55 14.18 16.62
N GLU A 337 -8.08 15.36 16.94
CA GLU A 337 -9.39 15.54 17.59
C GLU A 337 -10.54 15.02 16.71
N ALA A 338 -10.45 15.20 15.40
CA ALA A 338 -11.44 14.74 14.43
C ALA A 338 -11.41 13.22 14.20
N THR A 339 -10.43 12.47 14.71
CA THR A 339 -10.37 11.02 14.45
C THR A 339 -11.36 10.26 15.35
N PHE A 340 -12.16 9.36 14.77
CA PHE A 340 -13.05 8.45 15.50
C PHE A 340 -12.53 7.01 15.61
N ARG A 341 -11.84 6.52 14.57
CA ARG A 341 -11.21 5.19 14.55
C ARG A 341 -9.90 5.25 13.78
N THR A 342 -8.97 4.38 14.15
CA THR A 342 -7.74 4.18 13.38
C THR A 342 -7.28 2.73 13.46
N ASN A 343 -6.62 2.27 12.40
CA ASN A 343 -5.98 0.96 12.36
C ASN A 343 -4.53 0.99 12.88
N PHE A 344 -4.06 2.13 13.40
CA PHE A 344 -2.65 2.38 13.78
C PHE A 344 -2.00 1.22 14.56
N PHE A 345 -2.71 0.63 15.52
CA PHE A 345 -2.21 -0.44 16.40
C PHE A 345 -2.20 -1.85 15.79
N LEU A 346 -2.69 -2.03 14.56
CA LEU A 346 -2.65 -3.33 13.90
C LEU A 346 -1.25 -3.62 13.35
N ALA A 347 -0.62 -4.67 13.87
CA ALA A 347 0.76 -5.05 13.54
C ALA A 347 1.00 -5.45 12.06
N LYS A 348 -0.05 -5.79 11.30
CA LYS A 348 0.05 -6.27 9.92
C LYS A 348 -0.74 -5.43 8.91
N ARG A 349 -1.02 -4.17 9.23
CA ARG A 349 -1.75 -3.26 8.33
C ARG A 349 -0.92 -2.85 7.10
N PHE A 350 -1.61 -2.65 5.99
CA PHE A 350 -0.99 -2.27 4.70
C PHE A 350 -0.88 -0.76 4.47
N GLY A 351 -1.56 0.03 5.28
CA GLY A 351 -1.57 1.49 5.26
C GLY A 351 -2.12 2.02 6.57
N LEU A 352 -2.02 3.33 6.76
CA LEU A 352 -2.65 4.03 7.87
C LEU A 352 -4.03 4.49 7.44
N SER A 353 -5.05 4.14 8.23
CA SER A 353 -6.45 4.44 7.97
C SER A 353 -7.06 5.16 9.17
N MET A 354 -7.87 6.17 8.89
CA MET A 354 -8.59 6.96 9.87
C MET A 354 -10.04 7.16 9.43
N ARG A 355 -10.98 6.84 10.30
CA ARG A 355 -12.37 7.31 10.20
C ARG A 355 -12.44 8.67 10.89
N ILE A 356 -12.74 9.74 10.16
CA ILE A 356 -12.67 11.11 10.69
C ILE A 356 -14.02 11.81 10.71
N ASP A 357 -14.21 12.76 11.62
CA ASP A 357 -15.33 13.68 11.60
C ASP A 357 -15.30 14.48 10.28
N PRO A 358 -16.33 14.37 9.42
CA PRO A 358 -16.36 15.06 8.14
C PRO A 358 -16.35 16.59 8.27
N SER A 359 -16.73 17.14 9.44
CA SER A 359 -16.66 18.58 9.71
C SER A 359 -15.25 19.14 9.65
N TYR A 360 -14.22 18.31 9.87
CA TYR A 360 -12.83 18.70 9.71
C TYR A 360 -12.50 19.15 8.28
N LEU A 361 -13.13 18.57 7.26
CA LEU A 361 -12.87 18.91 5.85
C LEU A 361 -13.95 19.83 5.24
N ARG A 362 -14.84 20.40 6.08
CA ARG A 362 -15.89 21.31 5.63
C ARG A 362 -15.30 22.68 5.25
N ASP A 363 -15.78 23.24 4.16
CA ASP A 363 -15.60 24.64 3.79
C ASP A 363 -16.76 25.13 2.92
N ASP A 364 -16.68 26.37 2.43
CA ASP A 364 -17.73 26.98 1.60
C ASP A 364 -18.02 26.23 0.30
N ARG A 365 -17.04 25.46 -0.20
CA ARG A 365 -17.17 24.65 -1.44
C ARG A 365 -17.76 23.28 -1.15
N ARG A 366 -17.69 22.85 0.12
CA ARG A 366 -18.15 21.55 0.63
C ARG A 366 -19.15 21.77 1.78
N PRO A 367 -20.30 22.42 1.53
CA PRO A 367 -21.20 22.87 2.60
C PRO A 367 -21.93 21.73 3.31
N GLU A 368 -22.23 20.65 2.60
CA GLU A 368 -22.96 19.48 3.11
C GLU A 368 -22.02 18.52 3.80
N LEU A 369 -22.40 18.03 4.97
CA LEU A 369 -21.57 17.08 5.70
C LEU A 369 -21.85 15.65 5.24
N PRO A 370 -20.83 14.92 4.78
CA PRO A 370 -20.95 13.48 4.61
C PRO A 370 -21.37 12.81 5.93
N TYR A 371 -22.07 11.69 5.84
CA TYR A 371 -22.28 10.82 7.00
C TYR A 371 -20.94 10.22 7.46
N GLY A 372 -20.09 9.83 6.50
CA GLY A 372 -18.77 9.32 6.84
C GLY A 372 -17.68 9.49 5.81
N THR A 373 -16.53 9.87 6.32
CA THR A 373 -15.27 10.09 5.61
C THR A 373 -14.18 9.22 6.23
N PHE A 374 -13.53 8.45 5.37
CA PHE A 374 -12.38 7.61 5.68
C PHE A 374 -11.19 8.15 4.90
N PHE A 375 -10.07 8.37 5.59
CA PHE A 375 -8.80 8.74 5.00
C PHE A 375 -7.85 7.55 5.09
N VAL A 376 -7.13 7.26 3.99
CA VAL A 376 -6.13 6.21 3.94
C VAL A 376 -4.87 6.73 3.26
N ILE A 377 -3.71 6.46 3.86
CA ILE A 377 -2.40 6.72 3.28
C ILE A 377 -1.55 5.44 3.37
N GLY A 378 -0.76 5.18 2.34
CA GLY A 378 0.16 4.05 2.29
C GLY A 378 1.29 4.32 1.32
N ARG A 379 2.13 3.29 1.08
CA ARG A 379 3.31 3.42 0.23
C ARG A 379 2.96 3.87 -1.20
N GLY A 380 3.27 5.14 -1.49
CA GLY A 380 3.11 5.77 -2.80
C GLY A 380 1.67 6.11 -3.18
N PHE A 381 0.76 6.29 -2.21
CA PHE A 381 -0.59 6.81 -2.45
C PHE A 381 -1.24 7.38 -1.18
N PHE A 382 -2.26 8.21 -1.37
CA PHE A 382 -3.29 8.47 -0.36
C PHE A 382 -4.66 8.59 -1.02
N GLY A 383 -5.73 8.54 -0.22
CA GLY A 383 -7.07 8.71 -0.76
C GLY A 383 -8.15 8.73 0.30
N PHE A 384 -9.39 8.85 -0.18
CA PHE A 384 -10.57 8.96 0.66
C PHE A 384 -11.66 8.02 0.19
N HIS A 385 -12.48 7.57 1.14
CA HIS A 385 -13.83 7.08 0.87
C HIS A 385 -14.83 7.98 1.61
N ASN A 386 -15.83 8.47 0.90
CA ASN A 386 -16.85 9.36 1.42
C ASN A 386 -18.25 8.82 1.14
N ARG A 387 -19.17 8.95 2.10
CA ARG A 387 -20.58 8.55 1.96
C ARG A 387 -21.53 9.50 2.66
N PHE A 388 -22.66 9.80 2.04
CA PHE A 388 -23.67 10.75 2.53
C PHE A 388 -24.82 10.13 3.32
N LYS A 389 -24.91 8.79 3.39
CA LYS A 389 -25.86 8.06 4.24
C LYS A 389 -25.21 6.85 4.89
N GLU A 390 -25.89 6.27 5.88
CA GLU A 390 -25.51 5.02 6.52
C GLU A 390 -25.27 3.90 5.50
N ILE A 391 -26.25 3.65 4.65
CA ILE A 391 -26.17 2.74 3.51
C ILE A 391 -25.99 3.58 2.26
N ALA A 392 -24.83 3.48 1.62
CA ALA A 392 -24.48 4.26 0.44
C ALA A 392 -23.55 3.47 -0.49
N ARG A 393 -23.62 3.76 -1.79
CA ARG A 393 -22.83 3.07 -2.82
C ARG A 393 -22.11 4.03 -3.74
N GLY A 394 -20.93 3.63 -4.23
CA GLY A 394 -20.24 4.37 -5.28
C GLY A 394 -18.89 3.82 -5.69
N GLY A 395 -18.37 4.35 -6.80
CA GLY A 395 -17.15 3.87 -7.45
C GLY A 395 -15.88 4.11 -6.64
N LEU A 396 -14.94 3.15 -6.66
CA LEU A 396 -13.54 3.33 -6.29
C LEU A 396 -12.75 3.70 -7.55
N ARG A 397 -12.17 4.90 -7.55
CA ARG A 397 -11.35 5.44 -8.63
C ARG A 397 -9.88 5.44 -8.27
N VAL A 398 -9.01 5.15 -9.24
CA VAL A 398 -7.57 5.33 -9.11
C VAL A 398 -7.11 6.45 -10.05
N VAL A 399 -6.63 7.54 -9.48
CA VAL A 399 -6.00 8.63 -10.21
C VAL A 399 -4.51 8.30 -10.32
N LYS A 400 -4.05 8.01 -11.54
CA LYS A 400 -2.64 7.74 -11.85
C LYS A 400 -2.05 8.87 -12.71
N PRO A 401 -1.34 9.82 -12.09
CA PRO A 401 -0.68 10.89 -12.83
C PRO A 401 0.45 10.35 -13.70
N SER A 402 0.65 10.98 -14.85
CA SER A 402 1.72 10.66 -15.80
C SER A 402 3.08 11.23 -15.39
N ASN A 403 3.11 12.27 -14.55
CA ASN A 403 4.32 12.93 -14.09
C ASN A 403 4.08 13.69 -12.77
N ALA A 404 5.18 14.16 -12.15
CA ALA A 404 5.16 14.87 -10.87
C ALA A 404 4.34 16.18 -10.90
N ALA A 405 4.34 16.90 -12.03
CA ALA A 405 3.58 18.15 -12.16
C ALA A 405 2.06 17.89 -12.17
N GLN A 406 1.62 16.84 -12.85
CA GLN A 406 0.22 16.40 -12.77
C GLN A 406 -0.11 15.92 -11.35
N HIS A 407 0.74 15.09 -10.75
CA HIS A 407 0.54 14.61 -9.39
C HIS A 407 0.35 15.75 -8.38
N SER A 408 1.18 16.80 -8.47
CA SER A 408 1.07 17.97 -7.59
C SER A 408 -0.28 18.67 -7.71
N ARG A 409 -0.81 18.83 -8.94
CA ARG A 409 -2.14 19.44 -9.17
C ARG A 409 -3.28 18.58 -8.64
N GLU A 410 -3.23 17.27 -8.90
CA GLU A 410 -4.27 16.34 -8.42
C GLU A 410 -4.27 16.25 -6.90
N ARG A 411 -3.09 16.32 -6.26
CA ARG A 411 -2.93 16.26 -4.81
C ARG A 411 -3.72 17.34 -4.08
N GLU A 412 -3.88 18.52 -4.67
CA GLU A 412 -4.65 19.63 -4.09
C GLU A 412 -6.18 19.39 -4.13
N ARG A 413 -6.67 18.43 -4.91
CA ARG A 413 -8.11 18.29 -5.22
C ARG A 413 -8.67 16.90 -4.98
N VAL A 414 -7.89 15.95 -4.46
CA VAL A 414 -8.33 14.55 -4.25
C VAL A 414 -9.61 14.51 -3.41
N PHE A 415 -9.67 15.25 -2.30
CA PHE A 415 -10.89 15.26 -1.49
C PHE A 415 -12.05 16.00 -2.18
N ASP A 416 -11.77 17.10 -2.89
CA ASP A 416 -12.79 17.83 -3.66
C ASP A 416 -13.44 16.93 -4.72
N GLU A 417 -12.65 16.09 -5.40
CA GLU A 417 -13.15 15.10 -6.36
C GLU A 417 -14.03 14.05 -5.66
N VAL A 418 -13.55 13.48 -4.55
CA VAL A 418 -14.32 12.49 -3.78
C VAL A 418 -15.63 13.09 -3.27
N TYR A 419 -15.59 14.30 -2.72
CA TYR A 419 -16.77 15.02 -2.24
C TYR A 419 -17.75 15.29 -3.38
N GLY A 420 -17.31 15.92 -4.47
CA GLY A 420 -18.17 16.29 -5.60
C GLY A 420 -18.84 15.08 -6.24
N LEU A 421 -18.10 13.98 -6.43
CA LEU A 421 -18.63 12.76 -7.02
C LEU A 421 -19.57 12.00 -6.06
N SER A 422 -19.24 11.92 -4.77
CA SER A 422 -20.14 11.29 -3.78
C SER A 422 -21.42 12.09 -3.57
N TRP A 423 -21.35 13.43 -3.62
CA TRP A 423 -22.52 14.31 -3.54
C TRP A 423 -23.39 14.20 -4.80
N ALA A 424 -22.78 14.22 -5.99
CA ALA A 424 -23.51 13.98 -7.23
C ALA A 424 -24.21 12.62 -7.21
N GLN A 425 -23.55 11.58 -6.67
CA GLN A 425 -24.16 10.26 -6.48
C GLN A 425 -25.30 10.30 -5.46
N GLN A 426 -25.20 11.11 -4.41
CA GLN A 426 -26.26 11.30 -3.41
C GLN A 426 -27.51 11.91 -4.04
N GLN A 427 -27.33 12.94 -4.87
CA GLN A 427 -28.42 13.59 -5.60
C GLN A 427 -29.03 12.66 -6.66
N LYS A 428 -28.20 11.83 -7.31
CA LYS A 428 -28.64 10.81 -8.26
C LYS A 428 -29.47 9.72 -7.59
N ASN A 429 -29.09 9.30 -6.38
CA ASN A 429 -29.73 8.19 -5.67
C ASN A 429 -30.97 8.62 -4.86
N LYS A 430 -31.51 9.84 -5.06
CA LYS A 430 -32.62 10.38 -4.26
C LYS A 430 -33.89 9.50 -4.24
N ASP A 431 -34.09 8.70 -5.30
CA ASP A 431 -35.27 7.86 -5.50
C ASP A 431 -35.03 6.36 -5.18
N ILE A 432 -33.86 6.01 -4.64
CA ILE A 432 -33.53 4.64 -4.21
C ILE A 432 -33.12 4.59 -2.72
N PRO A 433 -33.17 3.41 -2.06
CA PRO A 433 -32.88 3.32 -0.63
C PRO A 433 -31.45 3.72 -0.24
N GLU A 434 -30.47 3.54 -1.14
CA GLU A 434 -29.06 3.84 -0.85
C GLU A 434 -28.70 5.31 -1.08
N GLY A 435 -27.82 5.86 -0.25
CA GLY A 435 -27.18 7.16 -0.49
C GLY A 435 -26.03 7.11 -1.49
N GLY A 436 -25.41 8.26 -1.71
CA GLY A 436 -24.22 8.41 -2.54
C GLY A 436 -22.93 8.19 -1.77
N ALA A 437 -22.03 7.42 -2.35
CA ALA A 437 -20.65 7.30 -1.89
C ALA A 437 -19.68 7.47 -3.06
N LYS A 438 -18.40 7.61 -2.75
CA LYS A 438 -17.28 7.56 -3.70
C LYS A 438 -16.00 7.25 -2.94
N ALA A 439 -15.11 6.50 -3.56
CA ALA A 439 -13.71 6.47 -3.16
C ALA A 439 -12.82 6.92 -4.31
N ALA A 440 -11.75 7.64 -4.00
CA ALA A 440 -10.67 7.89 -4.93
C ALA A 440 -9.32 7.81 -4.22
N ILE A 441 -8.34 7.24 -4.90
CA ILE A 441 -6.94 7.20 -4.47
C ILE A 441 -6.06 7.89 -5.50
N LEU A 442 -5.14 8.74 -5.03
CA LEU A 442 -4.12 9.38 -5.83
C LEU A 442 -2.79 8.64 -5.63
N LEU A 443 -2.21 8.18 -6.73
CA LEU A 443 -0.93 7.49 -6.74
C LEU A 443 0.22 8.43 -7.07
N GLU A 444 1.38 8.17 -6.48
CA GLU A 444 2.65 8.66 -7.01
C GLU A 444 2.86 8.08 -8.44
N PRO A 445 3.45 8.83 -9.39
CA PRO A 445 3.51 8.42 -10.81
C PRO A 445 4.04 6.99 -11.08
N GLU A 446 5.09 6.60 -10.35
CA GLU A 446 5.76 5.30 -10.51
C GLU A 446 5.15 4.17 -9.66
N SER A 447 4.04 4.45 -8.95
CA SER A 447 3.40 3.46 -8.10
C SER A 447 2.63 2.40 -8.89
N ASP A 448 2.66 1.18 -8.34
CA ASP A 448 1.91 0.05 -8.86
C ASP A 448 0.43 0.17 -8.45
N ILE A 449 -0.49 0.13 -9.42
CA ILE A 449 -1.93 0.30 -9.19
C ILE A 449 -2.44 -0.79 -8.25
N THR A 450 -2.12 -2.05 -8.56
CA THR A 450 -2.61 -3.21 -7.82
C THR A 450 -2.21 -3.14 -6.35
N ARG A 451 -0.94 -2.85 -6.03
CA ARG A 451 -0.46 -2.68 -4.65
C ARG A 451 -1.22 -1.58 -3.91
N CYS A 452 -1.45 -0.43 -4.53
CA CYS A 452 -2.11 0.71 -3.89
C CYS A 452 -3.59 0.42 -3.64
N VAL A 453 -4.30 -0.17 -4.61
CA VAL A 453 -5.70 -0.62 -4.45
C VAL A 453 -5.82 -1.64 -3.33
N LYS A 454 -4.94 -2.65 -3.29
CA LYS A 454 -4.92 -3.65 -2.23
C LYS A 454 -4.69 -3.03 -0.86
N SER A 455 -3.73 -2.12 -0.74
CA SER A 455 -3.44 -1.42 0.52
C SER A 455 -4.61 -0.54 0.97
N PHE A 456 -5.21 0.24 0.06
CA PHE A 456 -6.36 1.09 0.37
C PHE A 456 -7.54 0.27 0.91
N VAL A 457 -7.92 -0.78 0.19
CA VAL A 457 -9.08 -1.59 0.54
C VAL A 457 -8.85 -2.39 1.82
N ASP A 458 -7.66 -2.97 2.01
CA ASP A 458 -7.37 -3.70 3.25
C ASP A 458 -7.40 -2.77 4.47
N SER A 459 -6.87 -1.55 4.32
CA SER A 459 -6.85 -0.55 5.39
C SER A 459 -8.24 0.04 5.68
N LEU A 460 -9.16 0.05 4.70
CA LEU A 460 -10.58 0.33 4.97
C LEU A 460 -11.23 -0.81 5.75
N LEU A 461 -10.99 -2.06 5.33
CA LEU A 461 -11.53 -3.26 5.99
C LEU A 461 -11.09 -3.35 7.46
N ASP A 462 -9.87 -2.92 7.79
CA ASP A 462 -9.38 -2.84 9.17
C ASP A 462 -10.31 -2.05 10.11
N LEU A 463 -11.02 -1.03 9.60
CA LEU A 463 -11.89 -0.17 10.39
C LEU A 463 -13.35 -0.64 10.47
N ILE A 464 -13.76 -1.55 9.58
CA ILE A 464 -15.18 -1.94 9.41
C ILE A 464 -15.42 -3.45 9.51
N THR A 465 -14.37 -4.23 9.75
CA THR A 465 -14.47 -5.69 9.91
C THR A 465 -15.22 -6.09 11.19
N ASP A 466 -15.91 -7.23 11.13
CA ASP A 466 -16.51 -7.88 12.29
C ASP A 466 -15.56 -8.87 12.99
N ASP A 467 -14.30 -9.00 12.55
CA ASP A 467 -13.33 -9.90 13.19
C ASP A 467 -13.01 -9.42 14.63
N PRO A 468 -13.35 -10.20 15.68
CA PRO A 468 -13.10 -9.81 17.06
C PRO A 468 -11.60 -9.58 17.37
N ALA A 469 -10.70 -10.29 16.66
CA ALA A 469 -9.26 -10.14 16.84
C ALA A 469 -8.72 -8.80 16.34
N VAL A 470 -9.40 -8.19 15.36
CA VAL A 470 -9.10 -6.85 14.85
C VAL A 470 -9.81 -5.79 15.69
N ARG A 471 -11.11 -5.97 15.96
CA ARG A 471 -11.93 -5.02 16.74
C ARG A 471 -11.34 -4.73 18.12
N LYS A 472 -10.77 -5.73 18.81
CA LYS A 472 -10.12 -5.52 20.12
C LYS A 472 -8.89 -4.60 20.08
N GLN A 473 -8.32 -4.37 18.89
CA GLN A 473 -7.15 -3.51 18.68
C GLN A 473 -7.52 -2.14 18.10
N VAL A 474 -8.80 -1.90 17.80
CA VAL A 474 -9.31 -0.64 17.25
C VAL A 474 -10.21 0.01 18.28
N VAL A 475 -9.77 1.13 18.85
CA VAL A 475 -10.59 1.92 19.77
C VAL A 475 -11.66 2.66 18.97
N ASP A 476 -12.93 2.36 19.25
CA ASP A 476 -14.08 2.94 18.57
C ASP A 476 -14.67 4.13 19.34
N ARG A 477 -14.57 5.33 18.76
CA ARG A 477 -15.20 6.55 19.30
C ARG A 477 -16.41 7.01 18.49
N PHE A 478 -16.73 6.33 17.38
CA PHE A 478 -17.93 6.61 16.58
C PHE A 478 -19.16 5.91 17.17
N GLY A 479 -18.98 4.72 17.76
CA GLY A 479 -20.02 4.00 18.50
C GLY A 479 -21.09 3.32 17.66
N SER A 480 -21.00 3.39 16.32
CA SER A 480 -21.99 2.80 15.41
C SER A 480 -21.33 1.87 14.38
N ARG A 481 -21.99 0.78 14.01
CA ARG A 481 -21.49 -0.11 12.96
C ARG A 481 -21.37 0.64 11.63
N GLU A 482 -20.36 0.34 10.84
CA GLU A 482 -20.18 0.95 9.51
C GLU A 482 -20.20 -0.11 8.41
N LEU A 483 -20.93 0.18 7.35
CA LEU A 483 -21.01 -0.64 6.14
C LEU A 483 -20.57 0.21 4.95
N ILE A 484 -19.75 -0.39 4.09
CA ILE A 484 -19.25 0.19 2.85
C ILE A 484 -19.64 -0.71 1.68
N TYR A 485 -20.07 -0.09 0.58
CA TYR A 485 -20.43 -0.73 -0.68
C TYR A 485 -19.72 -0.01 -1.83
N LEU A 486 -18.70 -0.65 -2.40
CA LEU A 486 -17.90 -0.12 -3.49
C LEU A 486 -18.46 -0.56 -4.86
N GLY A 487 -18.21 0.27 -5.88
CA GLY A 487 -18.32 -0.11 -7.28
C GLY A 487 -17.00 0.11 -8.01
N PRO A 488 -16.81 -0.48 -9.20
CA PRO A 488 -15.65 -0.17 -10.02
C PRO A 488 -15.78 1.22 -10.63
N ASP A 489 -14.66 1.89 -10.80
CA ASP A 489 -14.51 3.12 -11.57
C ASP A 489 -13.22 3.03 -12.42
N GLU A 490 -12.71 4.15 -12.90
CA GLU A 490 -11.46 4.23 -13.66
C GLU A 490 -10.31 3.47 -12.99
N ASN A 491 -9.57 2.71 -13.80
CA ASN A 491 -8.41 1.89 -13.43
C ASN A 491 -8.68 0.72 -12.45
N ILE A 492 -9.95 0.39 -12.19
CA ILE A 492 -10.33 -0.86 -11.50
C ILE A 492 -10.59 -1.98 -12.51
N THR A 493 -9.84 -3.09 -12.37
CA THR A 493 -9.89 -4.26 -13.24
C THR A 493 -10.77 -5.38 -12.64
N PRO A 494 -11.17 -6.38 -13.44
CA PRO A 494 -11.85 -7.58 -12.91
C PRO A 494 -11.05 -8.28 -11.80
N ASP A 495 -9.74 -8.44 -11.95
CA ASP A 495 -8.87 -9.05 -10.93
C ASP A 495 -8.89 -8.27 -9.62
N HIS A 496 -8.96 -6.93 -9.67
CA HIS A 496 -9.16 -6.12 -8.47
C HIS A 496 -10.49 -6.43 -7.80
N ILE A 497 -11.59 -6.54 -8.56
CA ILE A 497 -12.92 -6.83 -8.03
C ILE A 497 -12.93 -8.20 -7.32
N GLU A 498 -12.38 -9.24 -7.96
CA GLU A 498 -12.28 -10.57 -7.38
C GLU A 498 -11.44 -10.57 -6.10
N TRP A 499 -10.28 -9.91 -6.12
CA TRP A 499 -9.43 -9.79 -4.94
C TRP A 499 -10.13 -9.05 -3.80
N ILE A 500 -10.84 -7.94 -4.08
CA ILE A 500 -11.54 -7.12 -3.08
C ILE A 500 -12.60 -7.96 -2.34
N VAL A 501 -13.41 -8.72 -3.08
CA VAL A 501 -14.47 -9.56 -2.49
C VAL A 501 -13.87 -10.72 -1.70
N SER A 502 -12.86 -11.39 -2.27
CA SER A 502 -12.12 -12.46 -1.58
C SER A 502 -11.49 -11.95 -0.29
N ARG A 503 -10.89 -10.75 -0.33
CA ARG A 503 -10.28 -10.11 0.83
C ARG A 503 -11.31 -9.73 1.88
N ALA A 504 -12.46 -9.16 1.50
CA ALA A 504 -13.54 -8.86 2.43
C ALA A 504 -14.02 -10.13 3.17
N ARG A 505 -14.13 -11.26 2.47
CA ARG A 505 -14.45 -12.56 3.07
C ARG A 505 -13.37 -13.02 4.04
N ALA A 506 -12.10 -12.98 3.63
CA ALA A 506 -10.96 -13.35 4.48
C ALA A 506 -10.83 -12.48 5.73
N ARG A 507 -11.21 -11.19 5.62
CA ARG A 507 -11.24 -10.23 6.73
C ARG A 507 -12.55 -10.29 7.53
N LYS A 508 -13.44 -11.29 7.31
CA LYS A 508 -14.73 -11.44 8.01
C LYS A 508 -15.59 -10.18 8.00
N TYR A 509 -15.60 -9.45 6.90
CA TYR A 509 -16.56 -8.37 6.72
C TYR A 509 -17.98 -8.94 6.66
N ALA A 510 -18.95 -8.20 7.22
CA ALA A 510 -20.34 -8.62 7.37
C ALA A 510 -21.00 -9.17 6.10
N MET A 511 -20.78 -8.45 5.00
CA MET A 511 -21.42 -8.69 3.71
C MET A 511 -20.35 -8.68 2.63
N PRO A 512 -19.45 -9.68 2.62
CA PRO A 512 -18.28 -9.67 1.75
C PRO A 512 -18.67 -9.63 0.28
N ASP A 513 -19.79 -10.29 -0.05
CA ASP A 513 -20.35 -10.31 -1.39
C ASP A 513 -21.04 -8.99 -1.81
N ALA A 514 -21.45 -8.14 -0.87
CA ALA A 514 -21.97 -6.82 -1.22
C ALA A 514 -20.89 -5.74 -1.22
N PHE A 515 -19.71 -6.02 -0.67
CA PHE A 515 -18.65 -5.05 -0.49
C PHE A 515 -18.17 -4.41 -1.80
N MET A 516 -18.21 -5.15 -2.91
CA MET A 516 -17.89 -4.64 -4.25
C MET A 516 -18.86 -5.19 -5.30
N SER A 517 -19.41 -4.31 -6.13
CA SER A 517 -20.30 -4.67 -7.24
C SER A 517 -19.55 -5.10 -8.51
N SER A 518 -20.30 -5.59 -9.52
CA SER A 518 -19.80 -5.97 -10.85
C SER A 518 -18.81 -7.16 -10.87
N LYS A 519 -19.02 -8.12 -9.98
CA LYS A 519 -18.22 -9.36 -9.92
C LYS A 519 -18.38 -10.18 -11.20
N PRO A 520 -17.31 -10.83 -11.69
CA PRO A 520 -17.42 -11.83 -12.74
C PRO A 520 -18.33 -12.98 -12.30
N GLY A 521 -19.32 -13.35 -13.13
CA GLY A 521 -20.21 -14.50 -12.91
C GLY A 521 -21.37 -14.32 -11.92
N ALA A 522 -21.53 -13.14 -11.29
CA ALA A 522 -22.65 -12.87 -10.38
C ALA A 522 -23.16 -11.42 -10.49
N GLY A 523 -24.49 -11.26 -10.58
CA GLY A 523 -25.14 -9.96 -10.81
C GLY A 523 -25.12 -9.53 -12.28
N ILE A 524 -25.60 -8.31 -12.56
CA ILE A 524 -25.62 -7.73 -13.92
C ILE A 524 -24.35 -6.91 -14.11
N ASN A 525 -23.49 -7.31 -15.05
CA ASN A 525 -22.32 -6.52 -15.41
C ASN A 525 -22.75 -5.25 -16.16
N HIS A 526 -22.67 -4.10 -15.48
CA HIS A 526 -23.18 -2.84 -16.01
C HIS A 526 -22.48 -2.39 -17.31
N LYS A 527 -21.21 -2.75 -17.52
CA LYS A 527 -20.45 -2.43 -18.74
C LYS A 527 -20.86 -3.29 -19.91
N VAL A 528 -20.97 -4.61 -19.68
CA VAL A 528 -21.35 -5.59 -20.72
C VAL A 528 -22.77 -5.32 -21.24
N TYR A 529 -23.69 -4.99 -20.34
CA TYR A 529 -25.08 -4.71 -20.68
C TYR A 529 -25.38 -3.22 -20.94
N GLY A 530 -24.37 -2.35 -20.88
CA GLY A 530 -24.54 -0.91 -21.12
C GLY A 530 -25.60 -0.24 -20.25
N VAL A 531 -25.76 -0.67 -18.99
CA VAL A 531 -26.89 -0.29 -18.12
C VAL A 531 -27.02 1.24 -17.98
N THR A 532 -25.89 1.94 -17.90
CA THR A 532 -25.88 3.41 -17.87
C THR A 532 -26.43 4.00 -19.17
N SER A 533 -25.98 3.48 -20.31
CA SER A 533 -26.38 3.93 -21.64
C SER A 533 -27.84 3.60 -21.95
N GLU A 534 -28.34 2.45 -21.48
CA GLU A 534 -29.78 2.12 -21.53
C GLU A 534 -30.61 3.15 -20.77
N GLY A 535 -30.17 3.55 -19.58
CA GLY A 535 -30.83 4.61 -18.81
C GLY A 535 -30.83 5.96 -19.55
N VAL A 536 -29.69 6.33 -20.17
CA VAL A 536 -29.60 7.54 -21.01
C VAL A 536 -30.55 7.44 -22.21
N ASN A 537 -30.68 6.27 -22.82
CA ASN A 537 -31.56 6.04 -23.97
C ASN A 537 -33.04 6.15 -23.61
N VAL A 538 -33.45 5.59 -22.47
CA VAL A 538 -34.82 5.76 -21.95
C VAL A 538 -35.12 7.24 -21.71
N PHE A 539 -34.18 7.98 -21.10
CA PHE A 539 -34.35 9.42 -20.89
C PHE A 539 -34.46 10.19 -22.21
N LEU A 540 -33.60 9.86 -23.19
CA LEU A 540 -33.64 10.43 -24.54
C LEU A 540 -34.99 10.21 -25.21
N GLU A 541 -35.55 8.99 -25.16
CA GLU A 541 -36.85 8.68 -25.75
C GLU A 541 -37.96 9.54 -25.15
N VAL A 542 -37.99 9.67 -23.82
CA VAL A 542 -38.97 10.51 -23.11
C VAL A 542 -38.80 11.98 -23.49
N ALA A 543 -37.55 12.48 -23.54
CA ALA A 543 -37.27 13.87 -23.89
C ALA A 543 -37.67 14.21 -25.34
N LEU A 544 -37.39 13.32 -26.30
CA LEU A 544 -37.79 13.49 -27.70
C LEU A 544 -39.32 13.48 -27.85
N ARG A 545 -39.99 12.51 -27.23
CA ARG A 545 -41.47 12.42 -27.26
C ARG A 545 -42.12 13.65 -26.64
N ALA A 546 -41.58 14.17 -25.54
CA ALA A 546 -42.05 15.41 -24.91
C ALA A 546 -41.90 16.64 -25.82
N ARG A 547 -41.02 16.59 -26.83
CA ARG A 547 -40.86 17.60 -27.87
C ARG A 547 -41.62 17.28 -29.16
N GLY A 548 -42.49 16.27 -29.16
CA GLY A 548 -43.28 15.84 -30.32
C GLY A 548 -42.52 15.01 -31.35
N ILE A 549 -41.28 14.60 -31.05
CA ILE A 549 -40.47 13.75 -31.92
C ILE A 549 -40.68 12.29 -31.50
N ASP A 550 -41.26 11.46 -32.37
CA ASP A 550 -41.31 10.01 -32.16
C ASP A 550 -40.01 9.39 -32.74
N PRO A 551 -39.01 9.04 -31.91
CA PRO A 551 -37.70 8.58 -32.40
C PRO A 551 -37.74 7.26 -33.17
N ARG A 552 -38.85 6.51 -33.10
CA ARG A 552 -39.04 5.28 -33.88
C ARG A 552 -39.60 5.53 -35.27
N LYS A 553 -40.16 6.73 -35.53
CA LYS A 553 -40.78 7.09 -36.82
C LYS A 553 -40.13 8.29 -37.49
N GLN A 554 -39.46 9.15 -36.74
CA GLN A 554 -38.92 10.42 -37.21
C GLN A 554 -37.40 10.47 -36.98
N PRO A 555 -36.63 11.02 -37.93
CA PRO A 555 -35.20 11.16 -37.77
C PRO A 555 -34.85 12.25 -36.75
N PHE A 556 -33.76 12.05 -36.01
CA PHE A 556 -33.17 13.02 -35.09
C PHE A 556 -31.64 12.93 -35.13
N THR A 557 -30.97 14.00 -34.70
CA THR A 557 -29.51 14.08 -34.68
C THR A 557 -28.96 14.10 -33.26
N VAL A 558 -27.81 13.48 -33.06
CA VAL A 558 -27.12 13.41 -31.75
C VAL A 558 -25.66 13.82 -31.93
N LYS A 559 -25.15 14.58 -30.95
CA LYS A 559 -23.72 14.81 -30.75
C LYS A 559 -23.31 14.16 -29.44
N ILE A 560 -22.22 13.41 -29.44
CA ILE A 560 -21.73 12.68 -28.27
C ILE A 560 -20.36 13.25 -27.88
N THR A 561 -20.17 13.48 -26.58
CA THR A 561 -18.86 13.82 -26.02
C THR A 561 -18.39 12.64 -25.18
N GLY A 562 -17.24 12.07 -25.54
CA GLY A 562 -16.79 10.74 -25.12
C GLY A 562 -16.63 9.84 -26.35
N GLY A 563 -15.44 9.26 -26.50
CA GLY A 563 -15.08 8.46 -27.67
C GLY A 563 -15.84 7.12 -27.79
N PRO A 564 -15.80 6.50 -28.98
CA PRO A 564 -16.47 5.21 -29.23
C PRO A 564 -15.94 4.06 -28.36
N ASP A 565 -14.72 4.20 -27.84
CA ASP A 565 -14.09 3.23 -26.94
C ASP A 565 -14.47 3.44 -25.45
N GLY A 566 -15.27 4.47 -25.14
CA GLY A 566 -15.77 4.72 -23.79
C GLY A 566 -16.95 3.81 -23.42
N ASP A 567 -17.05 3.44 -22.13
CA ASP A 567 -18.11 2.55 -21.62
C ASP A 567 -19.52 3.10 -21.88
N VAL A 568 -19.75 4.40 -21.65
CA VAL A 568 -21.08 5.00 -21.83
C VAL A 568 -21.35 5.35 -23.30
N ALA A 569 -20.44 6.10 -23.94
CA ALA A 569 -20.61 6.56 -25.31
C ALA A 569 -20.62 5.40 -26.32
N GLY A 570 -19.67 4.45 -26.20
CA GLY A 570 -19.60 3.27 -27.07
C GLY A 570 -20.85 2.41 -27.01
N ASN A 571 -21.35 2.13 -25.79
CA ASN A 571 -22.61 1.41 -25.62
C ASN A 571 -23.81 2.21 -26.14
N MET A 572 -23.84 3.53 -25.94
CA MET A 572 -24.92 4.39 -26.43
C MET A 572 -25.01 4.37 -27.97
N ILE A 573 -23.89 4.37 -28.68
CA ILE A 573 -23.85 4.25 -30.15
C ILE A 573 -24.54 2.95 -30.61
N ARG A 574 -24.22 1.83 -29.95
CA ARG A 574 -24.83 0.52 -30.24
C ARG A 574 -26.33 0.51 -29.96
N ILE A 575 -26.74 1.10 -28.84
CA ILE A 575 -28.15 1.17 -28.41
C ILE A 575 -28.97 2.05 -29.36
N LEU A 576 -28.45 3.22 -29.76
CA LEU A 576 -29.11 4.11 -30.72
C LEU A 576 -29.37 3.39 -32.05
N ASN A 577 -28.38 2.65 -32.56
CA ASN A 577 -28.53 1.87 -33.79
C ASN A 577 -29.53 0.71 -33.60
N ARG A 578 -29.49 0.01 -32.45
CA ARG A 578 -30.41 -1.09 -32.14
C ARG A 578 -31.87 -0.62 -32.10
N ASP A 579 -32.14 0.48 -31.40
CA ASP A 579 -33.52 0.88 -31.08
C ASP A 579 -34.15 1.80 -32.12
N TYR A 580 -33.33 2.59 -32.83
CA TYR A 580 -33.82 3.62 -33.76
C TYR A 580 -33.26 3.49 -35.18
N GLY A 581 -32.24 2.67 -35.41
CA GLY A 581 -31.64 2.47 -36.73
C GLY A 581 -31.25 3.79 -37.41
N SER A 582 -31.67 3.96 -38.66
CA SER A 582 -31.36 5.15 -39.47
C SER A 582 -32.01 6.45 -39.01
N ASN A 583 -32.95 6.38 -38.05
CA ASN A 583 -33.56 7.57 -37.45
C ASN A 583 -32.58 8.30 -36.52
N ALA A 584 -31.70 7.57 -35.81
CA ALA A 584 -30.69 8.19 -34.96
C ALA A 584 -29.43 8.51 -35.77
N ARG A 585 -29.18 9.79 -36.03
CA ARG A 585 -28.01 10.22 -36.82
C ARG A 585 -26.97 10.88 -35.93
N ILE A 586 -25.83 10.20 -35.74
CA ILE A 586 -24.71 10.77 -35.00
C ILE A 586 -23.95 11.72 -35.93
N VAL A 587 -23.98 13.01 -35.61
CA VAL A 587 -23.41 14.08 -36.46
C VAL A 587 -22.11 14.66 -35.87
N GLY A 588 -21.64 14.14 -34.74
CA GLY A 588 -20.37 14.51 -34.14
C GLY A 588 -20.05 13.66 -32.92
N ILE A 589 -18.79 13.26 -32.80
CA ILE A 589 -18.20 12.60 -31.64
C ILE A 589 -16.95 13.39 -31.27
N ALA A 590 -16.81 13.76 -30.01
CA ALA A 590 -15.66 14.49 -29.46
C ALA A 590 -14.89 13.64 -28.46
#